data_AF-A0A6J5UF85-F1
#
_entry.id   AF-A0A6J5UF85-F1
#
_cell.length_a   1.000
_cell.length_b   1.000
_cell.length_c   1.000
_cell.angle_alpha   90.00
_cell.angle_beta   90.00
_cell.angle_gamma   90.00
#
_symmetry.space_group_name_H-M   'P 1'
#
loop_
_entity.id
_entity.type
_entity.pdbx_description
1 polymer ?
#
loop_
_entity_poly.entity_id
_entity_poly.type
_entity_poly.pdbx_seq_one_letter_code
_entity_poly.pdbx_strand_id
1 'polypeptide(L)'
;MASPSGYFKLLTTLLFASLLLSFLSSSPSPANASTPLVESVCSQVPGNRYCKPFLDSDPRTQSATNLLDLAKIVLDLTIALAEDCLAFVDLLIKNLPYKQTLDICGASYKVAVASLKTARGEVEQDAAKANTDIQNADFEISNCGLEMSINGSSFRDLSLIKRTRNASLFCNIGVAITSKL
;
A
#
# COMPACT_ATOMS: atom_id res chain seq x y z
N MET A 1 61.08 -5.62 25.38
CA MET A 1 61.03 -5.00 24.04
C MET A 1 60.29 -5.95 23.11
N ALA A 2 59.04 -5.66 22.77
CA ALA A 2 58.23 -6.50 21.90
C ALA A 2 58.65 -6.32 20.43
N SER A 3 58.79 -7.43 19.70
CA SER A 3 59.34 -7.45 18.35
C SER A 3 58.38 -6.82 17.32
N PRO A 4 58.83 -5.89 16.47
CA PRO A 4 57.99 -5.17 15.50
C PRO A 4 57.35 -6.08 14.43
N SER A 5 57.83 -7.32 14.29
CA SER A 5 57.28 -8.30 13.34
C SER A 5 55.92 -8.88 13.75
N GLY A 6 55.60 -8.89 15.05
CA GLY A 6 54.32 -9.40 15.56
C GLY A 6 53.15 -8.46 15.27
N TYR A 7 53.39 -7.15 15.41
CA TYR A 7 52.37 -6.13 15.16
C TYR A 7 51.96 -6.05 13.69
N PHE A 8 52.90 -6.20 12.76
CA PHE A 8 52.61 -6.21 11.32
C PHE A 8 51.77 -7.43 10.89
N LYS A 9 52.01 -8.61 11.50
CA LYS A 9 51.20 -9.82 11.25
C LYS A 9 49.80 -9.72 11.84
N LEU A 10 49.66 -9.05 12.99
CA LEU A 10 48.35 -8.83 13.63
C LEU A 10 47.50 -7.81 12.86
N LEU A 11 48.12 -6.74 12.34
CA LEU A 11 47.43 -5.73 11.53
C LEU A 11 46.91 -6.31 10.20
N THR A 12 47.73 -7.14 9.55
CA THR A 12 47.35 -7.77 8.26
C THR A 12 46.24 -8.80 8.42
N THR A 13 46.22 -9.57 9.52
CA THR A 13 45.13 -10.51 9.81
C THR A 13 43.81 -9.80 10.15
N LEU A 14 43.85 -8.69 10.89
CA LEU A 14 42.66 -7.88 11.18
C LEU A 14 42.07 -7.23 9.91
N LEU A 15 42.93 -6.74 9.01
CA LEU A 15 42.49 -6.16 7.74
C LEU A 15 41.81 -7.20 6.83
N PHE A 16 42.36 -8.42 6.77
CA PHE A 16 41.78 -9.50 5.95
C PHE A 16 40.43 -9.99 6.51
N ALA A 17 40.30 -10.08 7.84
CA ALA A 17 39.05 -10.45 8.50
C ALA A 17 37.94 -9.40 8.27
N SER A 18 38.30 -8.11 8.30
CA SER A 18 37.35 -7.02 8.02
C SER A 18 36.86 -7.02 6.57
N LEU A 19 37.72 -7.36 5.60
CA LEU A 19 37.32 -7.48 4.20
C LEU A 19 36.32 -8.63 3.99
N LEU A 20 36.57 -9.80 4.62
CA LEU A 20 35.69 -10.97 4.51
C LEU A 20 34.30 -10.71 5.10
N LEU A 21 34.21 -10.02 6.24
CA LEU A 21 32.93 -9.61 6.85
C LEU A 21 32.14 -8.63 5.97
N SER A 22 32.82 -7.81 5.17
CA SER A 22 32.18 -6.88 4.24
C SER A 22 31.53 -7.61 3.05
N PHE A 23 32.13 -8.71 2.60
CA PHE A 23 31.57 -9.56 1.53
C PHE A 23 30.38 -10.42 2.01
N LEU A 24 30.37 -10.86 3.26
CA LEU A 24 29.23 -11.60 3.84
C LEU A 24 28.00 -10.71 4.08
N SER A 25 28.21 -9.40 4.25
CA SER A 25 27.13 -8.42 4.47
C SER A 25 26.48 -7.94 3.17
N SER A 26 27.10 -8.19 2.02
CA SER A 26 26.59 -7.85 0.70
C SER A 26 25.99 -9.08 0.03
N SER A 27 25.02 -9.70 0.71
CA SER A 27 24.07 -10.55 -0.01
C SER A 27 23.29 -9.64 -0.95
N PRO A 28 23.27 -9.88 -2.27
CA PRO A 28 22.27 -9.25 -3.11
C PRO A 28 20.93 -9.67 -2.53
N SER A 29 20.16 -8.71 -2.01
CA SER A 29 18.75 -8.95 -1.71
C SER A 29 18.18 -9.64 -2.96
N PRO A 30 17.43 -10.75 -2.84
CA PRO A 30 16.76 -11.29 -4.01
C PRO A 30 16.04 -10.10 -4.64
N ALA A 31 16.42 -9.76 -5.88
CA ALA A 31 15.60 -8.87 -6.65
C ALA A 31 14.24 -9.57 -6.67
N ASN A 32 13.25 -9.00 -5.97
CA ASN A 32 11.89 -9.51 -5.98
C ASN A 32 11.44 -9.46 -7.44
N ALA A 33 11.69 -10.55 -8.16
CA ALA A 33 11.15 -10.77 -9.47
C ALA A 33 9.65 -10.72 -9.26
N SER A 34 9.01 -9.73 -9.87
CA SER A 34 7.57 -9.62 -9.79
C SER A 34 6.99 -10.91 -10.32
N THR A 35 5.95 -11.45 -9.71
CA THR A 35 5.25 -12.56 -10.37
C THR A 35 4.65 -12.03 -11.68
N PRO A 36 4.56 -12.86 -12.75
CA PRO A 36 3.89 -12.46 -14.00
C PRO A 36 2.47 -11.96 -13.78
N LEU A 37 1.82 -12.44 -12.72
CA LEU A 37 0.51 -12.01 -12.26
C LEU A 37 0.51 -10.52 -11.84
N VAL A 38 1.45 -10.13 -10.97
CA VAL A 38 1.62 -8.74 -10.53
C VAL A 38 1.97 -7.82 -11.72
N GLU A 39 2.82 -8.27 -12.64
CA GLU A 39 3.15 -7.48 -13.84
C GLU A 39 1.94 -7.25 -14.74
N SER A 40 1.15 -8.31 -14.98
CA SER A 40 -0.09 -8.24 -15.77
C SER A 40 -1.10 -7.26 -15.18
N VAL A 41 -1.22 -7.20 -13.85
CA VAL A 41 -2.10 -6.27 -13.16
C VAL A 41 -1.54 -4.85 -13.22
N CYS A 42 -0.29 -4.64 -12.80
CA CYS A 42 0.29 -3.30 -12.70
C CYS A 42 0.46 -2.59 -14.05
N SER A 43 0.54 -3.33 -15.15
CA SER A 43 0.53 -2.76 -16.51
C SER A 43 -0.76 -2.01 -16.86
N GLN A 44 -1.87 -2.30 -16.17
CA GLN A 44 -3.19 -1.70 -16.41
C GLN A 44 -3.54 -0.57 -15.42
N VAL A 45 -2.73 -0.41 -14.37
CA VAL A 45 -2.99 0.59 -13.32
C VAL A 45 -2.38 1.95 -13.73
N PRO A 46 -3.19 3.03 -13.79
CA PRO A 46 -2.67 4.38 -14.01
C PRO A 46 -1.62 4.75 -12.96
N GLY A 47 -0.45 5.25 -13.38
CA GLY A 47 0.64 5.53 -12.45
C GLY A 47 1.39 4.28 -11.95
N ASN A 48 1.37 3.19 -12.73
CA ASN A 48 2.07 1.90 -12.62
C ASN A 48 3.31 1.86 -11.71
N ARG A 49 4.18 2.89 -11.72
CA ARG A 49 5.41 2.95 -10.89
C ARG A 49 5.20 2.68 -9.39
N TYR A 50 3.99 2.89 -8.87
CA TYR A 50 3.67 2.61 -7.47
C TYR A 50 2.99 1.26 -7.26
N CYS A 51 2.33 0.69 -8.26
CA CYS A 51 1.55 -0.55 -8.12
C CYS A 51 2.41 -1.72 -7.59
N LYS A 52 3.55 -1.98 -8.23
CA LYS A 52 4.42 -3.09 -7.83
C LYS A 52 4.99 -2.91 -6.41
N PRO A 53 5.62 -1.77 -6.05
CA PRO A 53 6.05 -1.55 -4.67
C PRO A 53 4.94 -1.69 -3.62
N PHE A 54 3.71 -1.30 -3.97
CA PHE A 54 2.57 -1.46 -3.09
C PHE A 54 2.16 -2.91 -2.89
N LEU A 55 2.12 -3.70 -3.96
CA LEU A 55 1.82 -5.13 -3.86
C LEU A 55 2.95 -5.88 -3.14
N ASP A 56 4.21 -5.57 -3.45
CA ASP A 56 5.39 -6.19 -2.83
C ASP A 56 5.48 -5.91 -1.31
N SER A 57 4.76 -4.90 -0.80
CA SER A 57 4.73 -4.57 0.63
C SER A 57 4.01 -5.60 1.50
N ASP A 58 3.14 -6.44 0.92
CA ASP A 58 2.51 -7.56 1.62
C ASP A 58 3.03 -8.88 1.03
N PRO A 59 3.72 -9.73 1.82
CA PRO A 59 4.29 -10.98 1.33
C PRO A 59 3.24 -11.98 0.82
N ARG A 60 1.96 -11.84 1.18
CA ARG A 60 0.87 -12.69 0.66
C ARG A 60 0.71 -12.49 -0.85
N THR A 61 0.96 -11.31 -1.40
CA THR A 61 0.82 -11.04 -2.84
C THR A 61 1.79 -11.86 -3.69
N GLN A 62 2.98 -12.14 -3.16
CA GLN A 62 4.00 -12.98 -3.81
C GLN A 62 3.61 -14.45 -3.81
N SER A 63 2.79 -14.87 -2.85
CA SER A 63 2.29 -16.24 -2.72
C SER A 63 1.01 -16.49 -3.51
N ALA A 64 0.39 -15.45 -4.08
CA ALA A 64 -0.84 -15.57 -4.85
C ALA A 64 -0.59 -16.36 -6.15
N THR A 65 -1.32 -17.46 -6.34
CA THR A 65 -1.12 -18.36 -7.49
C THR A 65 -2.03 -18.02 -8.67
N ASN A 66 -3.09 -17.26 -8.43
CA ASN A 66 -4.09 -16.88 -9.42
C ASN A 66 -4.68 -15.49 -9.09
N LEU A 67 -5.46 -14.94 -10.03
CA LEU A 67 -6.06 -13.61 -9.90
C LEU A 67 -7.05 -13.52 -8.73
N LEU A 68 -7.76 -14.60 -8.39
CA LEU A 68 -8.74 -14.59 -7.31
C LEU A 68 -8.06 -14.48 -5.95
N ASP A 69 -6.98 -15.23 -5.73
CA ASP A 69 -6.15 -15.11 -4.53
C ASP A 69 -5.61 -13.68 -4.39
N LEU A 70 -5.07 -13.13 -5.48
CA LEU A 70 -4.54 -11.77 -5.50
C LEU A 70 -5.64 -10.73 -5.23
N ALA A 71 -6.84 -10.90 -5.80
CA ALA A 71 -7.98 -10.01 -5.57
C ALA A 71 -8.40 -10.00 -4.10
N LYS A 72 -8.47 -11.18 -3.46
CA LYS A 72 -8.80 -11.32 -2.05
C LYS A 72 -7.77 -10.61 -1.16
N ILE A 73 -6.47 -10.80 -1.43
CA ILE A 73 -5.39 -10.15 -0.68
C ILE A 73 -5.46 -8.63 -0.85
N VAL A 74 -5.63 -8.14 -2.08
CA VAL A 74 -5.73 -6.71 -2.37
C VAL A 74 -6.93 -6.10 -1.69
N LEU A 75 -8.11 -6.74 -1.75
CA LEU A 75 -9.31 -6.27 -1.05
C LEU A 75 -9.10 -6.21 0.47
N ASP A 76 -8.47 -7.22 1.07
CA ASP A 76 -8.15 -7.20 2.50
C ASP A 76 -7.24 -6.00 2.87
N LEU A 77 -6.24 -5.72 2.03
CA LEU A 77 -5.34 -4.56 2.20
C LEU A 77 -6.08 -3.23 2.04
N THR A 78 -6.95 -3.11 1.02
CA THR A 78 -7.73 -1.90 0.78
C THR A 78 -8.69 -1.63 1.93
N ILE A 79 -9.34 -2.66 2.47
CA ILE A 79 -10.22 -2.54 3.64
C ILE A 79 -9.43 -2.01 4.84
N ALA A 80 -8.28 -2.63 5.16
CA ALA A 80 -7.47 -2.23 6.29
C ALA A 80 -7.00 -0.77 6.17
N LEU A 81 -6.61 -0.34 4.96
CA LEU A 81 -6.25 1.05 4.69
C LEU A 81 -7.44 2.00 4.84
N ALA A 82 -8.61 1.66 4.31
CA ALA A 82 -9.80 2.49 4.43
C ALA A 82 -10.26 2.62 5.89
N GLU A 83 -10.16 1.56 6.68
CA GLU A 83 -10.45 1.58 8.13
C GLU A 83 -9.45 2.45 8.91
N ASP A 84 -8.16 2.35 8.61
CA ASP A 84 -7.11 3.20 9.20
C ASP A 84 -7.30 4.68 8.81
N CYS A 85 -7.71 4.96 7.57
CA CYS A 85 -8.09 6.31 7.14
C CYS A 85 -9.31 6.83 7.90
N LEU A 86 -10.36 6.02 8.06
CA LEU A 86 -11.54 6.38 8.83
C LEU A 86 -11.18 6.72 10.28
N ALA A 87 -10.36 5.89 10.92
CA ALA A 87 -9.89 6.14 12.28
C ALA A 87 -9.09 7.46 12.37
N PHE A 88 -8.25 7.75 11.36
CA PHE A 88 -7.53 9.01 11.29
C PHE A 88 -8.47 10.21 11.13
N VAL A 89 -9.49 10.11 10.28
CA VAL A 89 -10.52 11.15 10.13
C VAL A 89 -11.28 11.36 11.45
N ASP A 90 -11.67 10.30 12.15
CA ASP A 90 -12.33 10.39 13.45
C ASP A 90 -11.47 11.12 14.51
N LEU A 91 -10.14 10.92 14.46
CA LEU A 91 -9.20 11.67 15.29
C LEU A 91 -9.18 13.16 14.90
N LEU A 92 -9.15 13.47 13.61
CA LEU A 92 -9.18 14.85 13.14
C LEU A 92 -10.49 15.54 13.51
N ILE A 93 -11.63 14.87 13.36
CA ILE A 93 -12.95 15.38 13.76
C ILE A 93 -12.89 15.81 15.22
N LYS A 94 -12.33 15.00 16.12
CA LYS A 94 -12.27 15.33 17.56
C LYS A 94 -11.40 16.54 17.86
N ASN A 95 -10.29 16.72 17.13
CA ASN A 95 -9.23 17.66 17.50
C ASN A 95 -9.20 18.97 16.70
N LEU A 96 -9.91 19.05 15.57
CA LEU A 96 -9.84 20.19 14.68
C LEU A 96 -11.17 20.93 14.54
N PRO A 97 -11.15 22.24 14.22
CA PRO A 97 -12.36 23.04 14.06
C PRO A 97 -13.07 22.83 12.71
N TYR A 98 -12.55 21.97 11.82
CA TYR A 98 -13.04 21.76 10.46
C TYR A 98 -14.14 20.70 10.36
N LYS A 99 -15.15 20.81 11.23
CA LYS A 99 -16.16 19.75 11.44
C LYS A 99 -16.88 19.33 10.17
N GLN A 100 -17.41 20.29 9.39
CA GLN A 100 -18.18 19.98 8.19
C GLN A 100 -17.40 19.15 7.17
N THR A 101 -16.20 19.58 6.77
CA THR A 101 -15.35 18.84 5.82
C THR A 101 -14.96 17.48 6.37
N LEU A 102 -14.62 17.41 7.66
CA LEU A 102 -14.18 16.16 8.28
C LEU A 102 -15.34 15.16 8.49
N ASP A 103 -16.55 15.64 8.77
CA ASP A 103 -17.76 14.81 8.88
C ASP A 103 -18.14 14.20 7.53
N ILE A 104 -18.02 14.96 6.44
CA ILE A 104 -18.20 14.45 5.07
C ILE A 104 -17.16 13.36 4.78
N CYS A 105 -15.88 13.62 5.06
CA CYS A 105 -14.83 12.62 4.94
C CYS A 105 -15.15 11.35 5.76
N GLY A 106 -15.60 11.50 7.00
CA GLY A 106 -15.93 10.37 7.87
C GLY A 106 -17.11 9.56 7.34
N ALA A 107 -18.13 10.22 6.78
CA ALA A 107 -19.25 9.54 6.14
C ALA A 107 -18.80 8.79 4.88
N SER A 108 -18.05 9.43 3.98
CA SER A 108 -17.53 8.79 2.77
C SER A 108 -16.65 7.58 3.07
N TYR A 109 -15.75 7.66 4.05
CA TYR A 109 -14.93 6.50 4.42
C TYR A 109 -15.76 5.34 5.02
N LYS A 110 -16.84 5.62 5.76
CA LYS A 110 -17.75 4.56 6.23
C LYS A 110 -18.42 3.83 5.07
N VAL A 111 -18.88 4.58 4.06
CA VAL A 111 -19.46 3.99 2.84
C VAL A 111 -18.40 3.18 2.09
N ALA A 112 -17.20 3.74 1.90
CA ALA A 112 -16.10 3.05 1.22
C ALA A 112 -15.74 1.71 1.90
N VAL A 113 -15.60 1.70 3.24
CA VAL A 113 -15.32 0.47 4.00
C VAL A 113 -16.44 -0.56 3.81
N ALA A 114 -17.70 -0.13 3.84
CA ALA A 114 -18.83 -1.02 3.63
C ALA A 114 -18.80 -1.63 2.21
N SER A 115 -18.62 -0.80 1.17
CA SER A 115 -18.52 -1.26 -0.22
C SER A 115 -17.35 -2.23 -0.42
N LEU A 116 -16.18 -1.97 0.15
CA LEU A 116 -15.03 -2.87 0.04
C LEU A 116 -15.28 -4.23 0.72
N LYS A 117 -15.97 -4.24 1.88
CA LYS A 117 -16.36 -5.48 2.56
C LYS A 117 -17.37 -6.28 1.74
N THR A 118 -18.33 -5.60 1.10
CA THR A 118 -19.26 -6.22 0.14
C THR A 118 -18.50 -6.84 -1.03
N ALA A 119 -17.63 -6.07 -1.68
CA ALA A 119 -16.79 -6.55 -2.78
C ALA A 119 -15.97 -7.79 -2.37
N ARG A 120 -15.44 -7.80 -1.15
CA ARG A 120 -14.68 -8.93 -0.60
C ARG A 120 -15.50 -10.21 -0.42
N GLY A 121 -16.79 -10.07 -0.09
CA GLY A 121 -17.73 -11.19 -0.01
C GLY A 121 -18.17 -11.71 -1.38
N GLU A 122 -18.15 -10.85 -2.40
CA GLU A 122 -18.70 -11.15 -3.73
C GLU A 122 -17.65 -11.63 -4.74
N VAL A 123 -16.38 -11.26 -4.57
CA VAL A 123 -15.32 -11.45 -5.58
C VAL A 123 -15.14 -12.89 -6.07
N GLU A 124 -15.57 -13.89 -5.29
CA GLU A 124 -15.53 -15.31 -5.67
C GLU A 124 -16.74 -15.76 -6.50
N GLN A 125 -17.89 -15.11 -6.34
CA GLN A 125 -19.15 -15.48 -6.99
C GLN A 125 -19.50 -14.56 -8.16
N ASP A 126 -19.19 -13.27 -8.01
CA ASP A 126 -19.51 -12.21 -8.97
C ASP A 126 -18.42 -11.14 -8.94
N ALA A 127 -17.36 -11.36 -9.72
CA ALA A 127 -16.25 -10.43 -9.82
C ALA A 127 -16.66 -9.09 -10.46
N ALA A 128 -17.69 -9.07 -11.31
CA ALA A 128 -18.19 -7.85 -11.94
C ALA A 128 -18.92 -6.95 -10.92
N LYS A 129 -19.72 -7.56 -10.04
CA LYS A 129 -20.33 -6.84 -8.92
C LYS A 129 -19.29 -6.35 -7.92
N ALA A 130 -18.33 -7.20 -7.56
CA ALA A 130 -17.21 -6.80 -6.71
C ALA A 130 -16.41 -5.64 -7.32
N ASN A 131 -16.17 -5.64 -8.64
CA ASN A 131 -15.51 -4.54 -9.35
C ASN A 131 -16.28 -3.21 -9.18
N THR A 132 -17.60 -3.25 -9.35
CA THR A 132 -18.49 -2.08 -9.19
C THR A 132 -18.42 -1.53 -7.76
N ASP A 133 -18.43 -2.42 -6.76
CA ASP A 133 -18.34 -2.01 -5.35
C ASP A 133 -16.96 -1.41 -5.01
N ILE A 134 -15.87 -1.89 -5.62
CA ILE A 134 -14.54 -1.27 -5.50
C ILE A 134 -14.52 0.13 -6.13
N GLN A 135 -15.13 0.31 -7.30
CA GLN A 135 -15.24 1.62 -7.95
C GLN A 135 -16.04 2.61 -7.11
N ASN A 136 -17.14 2.16 -6.49
CA ASN A 136 -17.91 2.99 -5.57
C ASN A 136 -17.07 3.40 -4.35
N ALA A 137 -16.28 2.49 -3.79
CA ALA A 137 -15.38 2.81 -2.69
C ALA A 137 -14.31 3.84 -3.09
N ASP A 138 -13.72 3.71 -4.29
CA ASP A 138 -12.73 4.69 -4.80
C ASP A 138 -13.34 6.08 -4.97
N PHE A 139 -14.58 6.15 -5.47
CA PHE A 139 -15.33 7.40 -5.59
C PHE A 139 -15.51 8.09 -4.24
N GLU A 140 -15.95 7.34 -3.22
CA GLU A 140 -16.13 7.87 -1.86
C GLU A 140 -14.80 8.32 -1.22
N ILE A 141 -13.74 7.52 -1.37
CA ILE A 141 -12.39 7.90 -0.91
C ILE A 141 -11.96 9.21 -1.58
N SER A 142 -12.16 9.32 -2.90
CA SER A 142 -11.80 10.50 -3.69
C SER A 142 -12.64 11.73 -3.32
N ASN A 143 -13.91 11.53 -2.95
CA ASN A 143 -14.80 12.59 -2.50
C ASN A 143 -14.23 13.34 -1.28
N CYS A 144 -13.71 12.61 -0.29
CA CYS A 144 -13.00 13.24 0.84
C CYS A 144 -11.79 14.09 0.38
N GLY A 145 -11.04 13.64 -0.63
CA GLY A 145 -9.93 14.39 -1.23
C GLY A 145 -10.38 15.68 -1.93
N LEU A 146 -11.50 15.62 -2.65
CA LEU A 146 -12.10 16.77 -3.35
C LEU A 146 -12.64 17.80 -2.36
N GLU A 147 -13.28 17.37 -1.29
CA GLU A 147 -13.80 18.23 -0.22
C GLU A 147 -12.71 19.06 0.46
N MET A 148 -11.52 18.49 0.64
CA MET A 148 -10.33 19.22 1.12
C MET A 148 -9.75 20.20 0.09
N SER A 149 -10.13 20.09 -1.19
CA SER A 149 -9.55 20.87 -2.30
C SER A 149 -10.48 21.98 -2.81
N ILE A 150 -11.79 21.75 -2.80
CA ILE A 150 -12.79 22.62 -3.47
C ILE A 150 -13.41 23.63 -2.49
N ASN A 151 -13.68 23.24 -1.24
CA ASN A 151 -14.51 24.05 -0.34
C ASN A 151 -13.82 25.25 0.31
N GLY A 152 -12.66 25.70 -0.22
CA GLY A 152 -11.93 26.83 0.33
C GLY A 152 -11.53 26.64 1.81
N SER A 153 -11.60 25.41 2.31
CA SER A 153 -11.26 25.10 3.68
C SER A 153 -9.76 25.36 3.82
N SER A 154 -9.38 26.14 4.83
CA SER A 154 -7.98 26.21 5.26
C SER A 154 -7.46 24.86 5.78
N PHE A 155 -8.29 23.82 5.71
CA PHE A 155 -7.99 22.47 6.11
C PHE A 155 -7.31 21.69 4.99
N ARG A 156 -5.99 21.57 5.13
CA ARG A 156 -5.17 20.74 4.26
C ARG A 156 -4.28 19.86 5.11
N ASP A 157 -4.73 18.64 5.40
CA ASP A 157 -3.90 17.66 6.08
C ASP A 157 -3.15 16.79 5.06
N LEU A 158 -1.83 16.97 4.98
CA LEU A 158 -0.97 16.22 4.06
C LEU A 158 -0.97 14.71 4.35
N SER A 159 -1.16 14.32 5.61
CA SER A 159 -1.21 12.92 6.02
C SER A 159 -2.50 12.27 5.53
N LEU A 160 -3.64 12.95 5.67
CA LEU A 160 -4.92 12.51 5.13
C LEU A 160 -4.87 12.42 3.60
N ILE A 161 -4.32 13.43 2.92
CA ILE A 161 -4.15 13.41 1.46
C ILE A 161 -3.32 12.19 1.01
N LYS A 162 -2.21 11.90 1.69
CA LYS A 162 -1.36 10.74 1.37
C LYS A 162 -2.11 9.43 1.58
N ARG A 163 -2.83 9.31 2.69
CA ARG A 163 -3.66 8.16 3.03
C ARG A 163 -4.75 7.90 1.99
N THR A 164 -5.51 8.93 1.61
CA THR A 164 -6.53 8.88 0.54
C THR A 164 -5.94 8.40 -0.78
N ARG A 165 -4.79 8.94 -1.19
CA ARG A 165 -4.12 8.52 -2.44
C ARG A 165 -3.70 7.06 -2.42
N ASN A 166 -3.19 6.59 -1.28
CA ASN A 166 -2.79 5.19 -1.14
C ASN A 166 -4.01 4.26 -1.22
N ALA A 167 -5.10 4.60 -0.52
CA ALA A 167 -6.34 3.81 -0.55
C ALA A 167 -6.94 3.77 -1.97
N SER A 168 -6.95 4.90 -2.67
CA SER A 168 -7.41 4.97 -4.07
C SER A 168 -6.52 4.16 -5.02
N LEU A 169 -5.20 4.17 -4.84
CA LEU A 169 -4.30 3.32 -5.63
C LEU A 169 -4.64 1.83 -5.45
N PHE A 170 -4.91 1.39 -4.22
CA PHE A 170 -5.33 0.02 -3.95
C PHE A 170 -6.70 -0.32 -4.55
N CYS A 171 -7.65 0.61 -4.56
CA CYS A 171 -8.92 0.43 -5.27
C CYS A 171 -8.68 0.24 -6.78
N ASN A 172 -7.83 1.07 -7.39
CA ASN A 172 -7.48 0.96 -8.81
C ASN A 172 -6.80 -0.38 -9.14
N ILE A 173 -5.93 -0.89 -8.26
CA ILE A 173 -5.35 -2.22 -8.39
C ILE A 173 -6.45 -3.30 -8.29
N GLY A 174 -7.36 -3.19 -7.32
CA GLY A 174 -8.50 -4.10 -7.16
C GLY A 174 -9.41 -4.14 -8.39
N VAL A 175 -9.71 -2.98 -8.98
CA VAL A 175 -10.47 -2.87 -10.24
C VAL A 175 -9.72 -3.59 -11.36
N ALA A 176 -8.42 -3.34 -11.55
CA ALA A 176 -7.64 -3.98 -12.59
C ALA A 176 -7.58 -5.51 -12.46
N ILE A 177 -7.56 -6.05 -11.23
CA ILE A 177 -7.59 -7.49 -10.99
C ILE A 177 -8.98 -8.05 -11.31
N THR A 178 -10.02 -7.46 -10.76
CA THR A 178 -11.41 -7.97 -10.88
C THR A 178 -11.95 -7.85 -12.30
N SER A 179 -11.45 -6.93 -13.13
CA SER A 179 -11.77 -6.89 -14.56
C SER A 179 -11.15 -8.03 -15.39
N LYS A 180 -10.26 -8.84 -14.80
CA LYS A 180 -9.63 -10.00 -15.44
C LYS A 180 -10.16 -11.34 -14.94
N LEU A 181 -11.02 -11.33 -13.92
CA LEU A 181 -11.72 -12.50 -13.38
C LEU A 181 -12.97 -12.78 -14.21
#